data_AF-A0A2E9F3P9-F1
#
_entry.id   AF-A0A2E9F3P9-F1
#
_cell.length_a   1.000
_cell.length_b   1.000
_cell.length_c   1.000
_cell.angle_alpha   90.00
_cell.angle_beta   90.00
_cell.angle_gamma   90.00
#
_symmetry.space_group_name_H-M   'P 1'
#
loop_
_entity.id
_entity.type
_entity.pdbx_description
1 polymer ?
#
loop_
_entity_poly.entity_id
_entity_poly.type
_entity_poly.pdbx_seq_one_letter_code
_entity_poly.pdbx_strand_id
1 'polypeptide(L)'
;MEHLKTKAIITLILISLACCVFANTNPVVTNLDVSQREDGKLEISFDLEDEQDDLLSVAIEISDNNGRTYDVPIGLNSLTGDVGNGIEAGKAKRIVWDAIKDQPNVNSASYRVRITVAELPEGMVLIPVRRFTMGDVDGDLDQQPEREIELDPFFIDKYEVTNLEFARFLNDIGRITDQDDNLLIDLADKDVQIVWFGGMYRVADGYLNHPVVEVTWFGANAYAEWSGKRLPTEAEWEKAARGYDSRTYPWGEGIDWLQANYNKHRGEAEPVNEYPAGQSPYRIYNMAGNVAEWVADIYDANFYSSATAKNPVNASTESESSIKRVVRGGSWYSHQNELRCAARSQLIPTESQFSIGFRCAMSITIN
;
A
#
# COMPACT_ATOMS: atom_id res chain seq x y z
N MET A 1 -68.80 3.64 -33.62
CA MET A 1 -67.90 3.36 -32.49
C MET A 1 -66.48 3.62 -32.97
N GLU A 2 -66.07 4.87 -32.83
CA GLU A 2 -64.83 5.45 -33.37
C GLU A 2 -63.77 5.61 -32.28
N HIS A 3 -62.53 5.33 -32.68
CA HIS A 3 -61.26 5.99 -32.35
C HIS A 3 -60.75 6.23 -30.90
N LEU A 4 -59.57 5.63 -30.67
CA LEU A 4 -58.32 6.16 -30.06
C LEU A 4 -58.38 7.30 -29.02
N LYS A 5 -57.64 7.11 -27.92
CA LYS A 5 -56.51 7.98 -27.45
C LYS A 5 -55.90 7.42 -26.15
N THR A 6 -54.70 6.86 -26.16
CA THR A 6 -53.40 7.48 -25.78
C THR A 6 -53.30 7.93 -24.31
N LYS A 7 -52.42 7.29 -23.53
CA LYS A 7 -51.16 7.85 -22.97
C LYS A 7 -50.60 6.92 -21.89
N ALA A 8 -49.43 6.34 -22.18
CA ALA A 8 -48.55 5.79 -21.18
C ALA A 8 -48.03 6.93 -20.29
N ILE A 9 -48.16 6.78 -18.98
CA ILE A 9 -47.45 7.59 -17.99
C ILE A 9 -46.69 6.59 -17.13
N ILE A 10 -45.46 6.27 -17.54
CA ILE A 10 -44.48 5.60 -16.69
C ILE A 10 -44.04 6.67 -15.70
N THR A 11 -44.61 6.63 -14.50
CA THR A 11 -44.18 7.49 -13.40
C THR A 11 -43.02 6.77 -12.72
N LEU A 12 -41.81 6.97 -13.26
CA LEU A 12 -40.57 6.58 -12.59
C LEU A 12 -40.33 7.60 -11.47
N ILE A 13 -40.82 7.29 -10.26
CA ILE A 13 -40.45 8.03 -9.06
C ILE A 13 -39.13 7.43 -8.57
N LEU A 14 -38.03 8.01 -9.04
CA LEU A 14 -36.78 8.01 -8.29
C LEU A 14 -37.00 8.90 -7.07
N ILE A 15 -37.14 8.30 -5.89
CA ILE A 15 -36.85 8.98 -4.63
C ILE A 15 -35.50 8.45 -4.17
N SER A 16 -34.48 9.24 -4.46
CA SER A 16 -33.27 9.34 -3.65
C SER A 16 -33.68 9.81 -2.26
N LEU A 17 -33.45 8.97 -1.23
CA LEU A 17 -32.79 9.34 0.04
C LEU A 17 -32.86 8.13 0.98
N ALA A 18 -31.77 7.38 1.06
CA ALA A 18 -31.34 6.74 2.29
C ALA A 18 -29.82 6.59 2.20
N CYS A 19 -29.09 7.66 2.53
CA CYS A 19 -27.82 7.50 3.22
C CYS A 19 -28.11 6.80 4.55
N CYS A 20 -28.33 5.49 4.50
CA CYS A 20 -27.92 4.64 5.58
C CYS A 20 -26.44 4.41 5.31
N VAL A 21 -25.59 5.17 6.00
CA VAL A 21 -24.29 4.64 6.39
C VAL A 21 -24.64 3.38 7.17
N PHE A 22 -24.64 2.22 6.51
CA PHE A 22 -24.56 0.99 7.26
C PHE A 22 -23.24 1.14 8.01
N ALA A 23 -23.32 1.18 9.35
CA ALA A 23 -22.13 1.02 10.15
C ALA A 23 -21.54 -0.32 9.70
N ASN A 24 -20.39 -0.30 9.04
CA ASN A 24 -19.77 -1.54 8.62
C ASN A 24 -19.40 -2.30 9.89
N THR A 25 -19.85 -3.54 10.00
CA THR A 25 -19.59 -4.36 11.17
C THR A 25 -18.33 -5.15 10.91
N ASN A 26 -17.30 -4.93 11.74
CA ASN A 26 -16.02 -5.62 11.57
C ASN A 26 -16.21 -7.15 11.40
N PRO A 27 -15.46 -7.78 10.48
CA PRO A 27 -15.53 -9.21 10.25
C PRO A 27 -15.12 -9.98 11.50
N VAL A 28 -15.78 -11.11 11.75
CA VAL A 28 -15.58 -11.93 12.95
C VAL A 28 -15.01 -13.29 12.57
N VAL A 29 -13.91 -13.64 13.22
CA VAL A 29 -13.34 -15.00 13.15
C VAL A 29 -13.93 -15.83 14.28
N THR A 30 -14.53 -16.97 13.94
CA THR A 30 -15.03 -17.94 14.92
C THR A 30 -14.51 -19.36 14.63
N ASN A 31 -14.74 -20.30 15.54
CA ASN A 31 -14.40 -21.72 15.36
C ASN A 31 -12.94 -21.98 14.94
N LEU A 32 -12.00 -21.17 15.43
CA LEU A 32 -10.57 -21.31 15.17
C LEU A 32 -10.03 -22.59 15.82
N ASP A 33 -9.44 -23.46 15.01
CA ASP A 33 -8.74 -24.67 15.44
C ASP A 33 -7.44 -24.85 14.67
N VAL A 34 -6.46 -25.53 15.29
CA VAL A 34 -5.16 -25.80 14.69
C VAL A 34 -4.85 -27.29 14.88
N SER A 35 -4.60 -27.98 13.77
CA SER A 35 -4.29 -29.40 13.77
C SER A 35 -3.06 -29.70 12.91
N GLN A 36 -2.38 -30.81 13.22
CA GLN A 36 -1.28 -31.31 12.39
C GLN A 36 -1.83 -32.36 11.41
N ARG A 37 -1.51 -32.17 10.13
CA ARG A 37 -1.86 -33.09 9.04
C ARG A 37 -0.91 -34.29 9.00
N GLU A 38 -1.32 -35.34 8.28
CA GLU A 38 -0.50 -36.54 8.07
C GLU A 38 0.83 -36.25 7.35
N ASP A 39 0.87 -35.22 6.50
CA ASP A 39 2.09 -34.76 5.82
C ASP A 39 2.99 -33.88 6.69
N GLY A 40 2.65 -33.70 7.98
CA GLY A 40 3.41 -32.95 8.97
C GLY A 40 3.14 -31.44 8.98
N LYS A 41 2.40 -30.91 7.99
CA LYS A 41 2.01 -29.50 7.91
C LYS A 41 0.94 -29.16 8.94
N LEU A 42 0.86 -27.89 9.32
CA LEU A 42 -0.21 -27.38 10.17
C LEU A 42 -1.39 -26.93 9.31
N GLU A 43 -2.58 -27.34 9.69
CA GLU A 43 -3.85 -26.86 9.14
C GLU A 43 -4.53 -26.00 10.21
N ILE A 44 -4.80 -24.74 9.86
CA ILE A 44 -5.56 -23.79 10.66
C ILE A 44 -6.93 -23.68 10.01
N SER A 45 -7.97 -24.08 10.73
CA SER A 45 -9.36 -23.97 10.28
C SER A 45 -10.10 -22.92 11.07
N PHE A 46 -10.97 -22.15 10.41
CA PHE A 46 -11.80 -21.14 11.06
C PHE A 46 -13.07 -20.89 10.24
N ASP A 47 -14.05 -20.26 10.86
CA ASP A 47 -15.20 -19.67 10.20
C ASP A 47 -15.02 -18.17 10.13
N LEU A 48 -15.47 -17.58 9.03
CA LEU A 48 -15.41 -16.14 8.80
C LEU A 48 -16.82 -15.60 8.58
N GLU A 49 -17.21 -14.66 9.42
CA GLU A 49 -18.53 -14.01 9.37
C GLU A 49 -18.35 -12.53 9.05
N ASP A 50 -19.13 -12.05 8.08
CA ASP A 50 -19.20 -10.66 7.65
C ASP A 50 -20.64 -10.40 7.24
N GLU A 51 -21.28 -9.35 7.77
CA GLU A 51 -22.71 -9.11 7.51
C GLU A 51 -22.95 -8.45 6.15
N GLN A 52 -21.89 -7.92 5.54
CA GLN A 52 -21.92 -7.12 4.32
C GLN A 52 -21.47 -7.90 3.08
N ASP A 53 -20.97 -9.13 3.28
CA ASP A 53 -20.37 -9.98 2.25
C ASP A 53 -19.22 -9.27 1.50
N ASP A 54 -18.46 -8.43 2.22
CA ASP A 54 -17.30 -7.73 1.69
C ASP A 54 -16.15 -8.71 1.41
N LEU A 55 -15.26 -8.35 0.47
CA LEU A 55 -14.01 -9.08 0.28
C LEU A 55 -13.05 -8.76 1.42
N LEU A 56 -12.55 -9.80 2.07
CA LEU A 56 -11.74 -9.69 3.27
C LEU A 56 -10.27 -9.97 2.97
N SER A 57 -9.40 -9.40 3.79
CA SER A 57 -8.01 -9.79 3.87
C SER A 57 -7.76 -10.60 5.13
N VAL A 58 -7.24 -11.81 4.96
CA VAL A 58 -6.92 -12.72 6.05
C VAL A 58 -5.40 -12.77 6.23
N ALA A 59 -4.92 -12.34 7.38
CA ALA A 59 -3.53 -12.51 7.80
C ALA A 59 -3.43 -13.53 8.93
N ILE A 60 -2.30 -14.24 8.96
CA ILE A 60 -1.93 -15.11 10.07
C ILE A 60 -0.70 -14.56 10.76
N GLU A 61 -0.79 -14.50 12.08
CA GLU A 61 0.29 -14.12 12.97
C GLU A 61 0.61 -15.31 13.88
N ILE A 62 1.89 -15.49 14.17
CA ILE A 62 2.36 -16.58 15.03
C ILE A 62 3.13 -16.00 16.21
N SER A 63 2.84 -16.53 17.39
CA SER A 63 3.59 -16.30 18.61
C SER A 63 4.42 -17.52 18.95
N ASP A 64 5.62 -17.35 19.50
CA ASP A 64 6.49 -18.40 20.02
C ASP A 64 6.58 -18.37 21.56
N ASN A 65 5.88 -17.44 22.20
CA ASN A 65 6.04 -17.10 23.61
C ASN A 65 4.71 -17.17 24.39
N ASN A 66 3.88 -18.18 24.06
CA ASN A 66 2.55 -18.42 24.62
C ASN A 66 1.55 -17.28 24.35
N GLY A 67 1.65 -16.62 23.19
CA GLY A 67 0.73 -15.56 22.78
C GLY A 67 0.99 -14.22 23.47
N ARG A 68 2.15 -14.04 24.13
CA ARG A 68 2.52 -12.76 24.76
C ARG A 68 2.83 -11.70 23.72
N THR A 69 3.54 -12.09 22.66
CA THR A 69 3.76 -11.29 21.46
C THR A 69 3.63 -12.16 20.22
N TYR A 70 3.31 -11.56 19.09
CA TYR A 70 3.13 -12.23 17.80
C TYR A 70 4.23 -11.83 16.80
N ASP A 71 5.37 -11.41 17.36
CA ASP A 71 6.45 -10.75 16.61
C ASP A 71 7.52 -11.74 16.14
N VAL A 72 7.16 -13.01 16.03
CA VAL A 72 8.15 -14.04 15.71
C VAL A 72 8.62 -13.79 14.28
N PRO A 73 9.94 -13.74 14.02
CA PRO A 73 10.49 -13.60 12.68
C PRO A 73 10.29 -14.91 11.89
N ILE A 74 9.05 -15.34 11.73
CA ILE A 74 8.69 -16.56 11.02
C ILE A 74 8.46 -16.22 9.59
N GLY A 75 9.37 -16.59 8.69
CA GLY A 75 9.09 -16.53 7.26
C GLY A 75 7.89 -17.39 6.93
N LEU A 76 6.67 -16.85 6.96
CA LEU A 76 5.42 -17.51 6.59
C LEU A 76 5.30 -17.68 5.06
N ASN A 77 6.37 -18.16 4.43
CA ASN A 77 6.55 -18.25 3.00
C ASN A 77 5.77 -19.41 2.37
N SER A 78 5.38 -20.39 3.18
CA SER A 78 4.73 -21.62 2.72
C SER A 78 3.21 -21.62 2.89
N LEU A 79 2.62 -20.51 3.33
CA LEU A 79 1.19 -20.39 3.54
C LEU A 79 0.41 -20.58 2.24
N THR A 80 -0.66 -21.37 2.32
CA THR A 80 -1.60 -21.62 1.23
C THR A 80 -3.02 -21.71 1.76
N GLY A 81 -4.01 -21.53 0.89
CA GLY A 81 -5.44 -21.59 1.24
C GLY A 81 -6.06 -20.20 1.40
N ASP A 82 -6.97 -20.05 2.36
CA ASP A 82 -7.74 -18.84 2.64
C ASP A 82 -6.91 -17.79 3.40
N VAL A 83 -5.85 -17.29 2.76
CA VAL A 83 -4.90 -16.31 3.32
C VAL A 83 -4.51 -15.28 2.26
N GLY A 84 -4.33 -14.03 2.70
CA GLY A 84 -4.12 -12.87 1.86
C GLY A 84 -5.42 -12.16 1.52
N ASN A 85 -5.41 -11.42 0.40
CA ASN A 85 -6.50 -10.55 -0.01
C ASN A 85 -7.55 -11.27 -0.86
N GLY A 86 -8.80 -10.80 -0.80
CA GLY A 86 -9.89 -11.26 -1.68
C GLY A 86 -10.58 -12.53 -1.20
N ILE A 87 -10.63 -12.75 0.12
CA ILE A 87 -11.27 -13.90 0.73
C ILE A 87 -12.72 -13.54 1.06
N GLU A 88 -13.68 -14.29 0.49
CA GLU A 88 -15.09 -14.15 0.85
C GLU A 88 -15.34 -14.70 2.27
N ALA A 89 -16.37 -14.20 2.96
CA ALA A 89 -16.85 -14.81 4.19
C ALA A 89 -17.32 -16.27 3.97
N GLY A 90 -17.52 -17.00 5.07
CA GLY A 90 -18.06 -18.36 5.03
C GLY A 90 -17.38 -19.32 6.00
N LYS A 91 -17.93 -20.54 6.05
CA LYS A 91 -17.50 -21.57 6.98
C LYS A 91 -16.38 -22.44 6.43
N ALA A 92 -15.64 -23.07 7.34
CA ALA A 92 -14.60 -24.05 7.06
C ALA A 92 -13.47 -23.51 6.16
N LYS A 93 -13.09 -22.24 6.38
CA LYS A 93 -11.87 -21.66 5.80
C LYS A 93 -10.65 -22.41 6.31
N ARG A 94 -9.61 -22.52 5.47
CA ARG A 94 -8.41 -23.29 5.78
C ARG A 94 -7.15 -22.59 5.31
N ILE A 95 -6.20 -22.50 6.22
CA ILE A 95 -4.82 -22.11 5.92
C ILE A 95 -3.93 -23.32 6.20
N VAL A 96 -3.08 -23.67 5.23
CA VAL A 96 -2.08 -24.72 5.39
C VAL A 96 -0.71 -24.07 5.45
N TRP A 97 0.06 -24.43 6.48
CA TRP A 97 1.39 -23.89 6.73
C TRP A 97 2.43 -25.01 6.88
N ASP A 98 3.51 -24.94 6.10
CA ASP A 98 4.68 -25.81 6.25
C ASP A 98 5.67 -25.21 7.27
N ALA A 99 5.30 -25.37 8.55
CA ALA A 99 6.07 -24.81 9.66
C ALA A 99 7.50 -25.36 9.74
N ILE A 100 7.74 -26.60 9.30
CA ILE A 100 9.08 -27.20 9.31
C ILE A 100 9.95 -26.57 8.23
N LYS A 101 9.40 -26.33 7.03
CA LYS A 101 10.12 -25.65 5.95
C LYS A 101 10.48 -24.21 6.35
N ASP A 102 9.51 -23.50 6.91
CA ASP A 102 9.66 -22.10 7.27
C ASP A 102 10.47 -21.93 8.58
N GLN A 103 10.45 -22.93 9.47
CA GLN A 103 11.18 -22.97 10.74
C GLN A 103 11.71 -24.37 11.09
N PRO A 104 12.84 -24.79 10.49
CA PRO A 104 13.36 -26.15 10.65
C PRO A 104 13.84 -26.50 12.07
N ASN A 105 14.07 -25.49 12.93
CA ASN A 105 14.63 -25.66 14.28
C ASN A 105 13.65 -25.32 15.40
N VAL A 106 12.37 -25.18 15.07
CA VAL A 106 11.36 -24.75 16.02
C VAL A 106 10.39 -25.89 16.28
N ASN A 107 10.36 -26.37 17.53
CA ASN A 107 9.34 -27.30 17.98
C ASN A 107 9.03 -27.03 19.45
N SER A 108 7.99 -26.25 19.73
CA SER A 108 7.61 -25.87 21.09
C SER A 108 6.10 -25.75 21.25
N ALA A 109 5.58 -26.24 22.37
CA ALA A 109 4.18 -26.07 22.77
C ALA A 109 3.82 -24.60 23.09
N SER A 110 4.80 -23.69 23.07
CA SER A 110 4.59 -22.25 23.30
C SER A 110 3.99 -21.52 22.11
N TYR A 111 3.88 -22.19 20.95
CA TYR A 111 3.40 -21.54 19.75
C TYR A 111 1.89 -21.25 19.82
N ARG A 112 1.47 -20.06 19.37
CA ARG A 112 0.06 -19.67 19.23
C ARG A 112 -0.17 -19.07 17.86
N VAL A 113 -1.36 -19.29 17.30
CA VAL A 113 -1.80 -18.70 16.05
C VAL A 113 -2.85 -17.63 16.36
N ARG A 114 -2.76 -16.49 15.68
CA ARG A 114 -3.82 -15.50 15.59
C ARG A 114 -4.17 -15.31 14.12
N ILE A 115 -5.46 -15.25 13.83
CA ILE A 115 -5.97 -14.83 12.53
C ILE A 115 -6.46 -13.40 12.69
N THR A 116 -5.97 -12.52 11.82
CA THR A 116 -6.39 -11.12 11.75
C THR A 116 -7.13 -10.96 10.44
N VAL A 117 -8.37 -10.49 10.53
CA VAL A 117 -9.20 -10.23 9.36
C VAL A 117 -9.64 -8.78 9.38
N ALA A 118 -9.60 -8.16 8.20
CA ALA A 118 -10.10 -6.83 8.00
C ALA A 118 -10.78 -6.76 6.64
N GLU A 119 -11.82 -5.93 6.54
CA GLU A 119 -12.38 -5.52 5.26
C GLU A 119 -11.28 -4.92 4.40
N LEU A 120 -11.20 -5.33 3.14
CA LEU A 120 -10.18 -4.84 2.25
C LEU A 120 -10.66 -3.53 1.59
N PRO A 121 -10.05 -2.37 1.88
CA PRO A 121 -10.37 -1.16 1.15
C PRO A 121 -10.07 -1.37 -0.33
N GLU A 122 -10.97 -0.92 -1.19
CA GLU A 122 -10.83 -1.09 -2.63
C GLU A 122 -9.45 -0.57 -3.11
N GLY A 123 -8.72 -1.41 -3.83
CA GLY A 123 -7.40 -1.08 -4.38
C GLY A 123 -6.24 -1.15 -3.40
N MET A 124 -6.45 -1.51 -2.13
CA MET A 124 -5.38 -1.65 -1.13
C MET A 124 -5.01 -3.12 -0.85
N VAL A 125 -3.90 -3.31 -0.13
CA VAL A 125 -3.46 -4.60 0.41
C VAL A 125 -3.11 -4.48 1.88
N LEU A 126 -3.42 -5.52 2.66
CA LEU A 126 -3.05 -5.60 4.07
C LEU A 126 -1.56 -5.94 4.25
N ILE A 127 -0.85 -5.12 5.02
CA ILE A 127 0.45 -5.43 5.57
C ILE A 127 0.28 -5.86 7.04
N PRO A 128 0.52 -7.13 7.37
CA PRO A 128 0.27 -7.65 8.72
C PRO A 128 1.30 -7.16 9.74
N VAL A 129 0.97 -7.27 11.03
CA VAL A 129 1.96 -7.12 12.10
C VAL A 129 3.05 -8.14 11.90
N ARG A 130 4.27 -7.64 11.77
CA ARG A 130 5.47 -8.46 11.65
C ARG A 130 6.72 -7.59 11.75
N ARG A 131 7.75 -8.11 12.42
CA ARG A 131 9.08 -7.52 12.39
C ARG A 131 9.71 -7.70 11.03
N PHE A 132 10.42 -6.68 10.58
CA PHE A 132 11.26 -6.74 9.39
C PHE A 132 12.57 -5.99 9.64
N THR A 133 13.60 -6.38 8.90
CA THR A 133 14.86 -5.66 8.88
C THR A 133 14.74 -4.46 7.95
N MET A 134 14.81 -3.26 8.52
CA MET A 134 14.85 -1.98 7.82
C MET A 134 16.31 -1.54 7.63
N GLY A 135 16.65 -1.08 6.43
CA GLY A 135 18.00 -0.62 6.08
C GLY A 135 18.91 -1.67 5.46
N ASP A 136 20.09 -1.26 5.05
CA ASP A 136 21.02 -2.13 4.31
C ASP A 136 22.45 -1.87 4.78
N VAL A 137 23.10 -2.91 5.31
CA VAL A 137 24.49 -2.83 5.79
C VAL A 137 25.49 -2.52 4.68
N ASP A 138 25.17 -2.88 3.44
CA ASP A 138 25.99 -2.64 2.25
C ASP A 138 25.50 -1.41 1.47
N GLY A 139 24.45 -0.75 1.96
CA GLY A 139 23.88 0.48 1.39
C GLY A 139 24.65 1.75 1.76
N ASP A 140 24.11 2.89 1.31
CA ASP A 140 24.67 4.20 1.65
C ASP A 140 24.54 4.49 3.16
N LEU A 141 25.30 5.46 3.67
CA LEU A 141 25.37 5.75 5.11
C LEU A 141 24.01 6.09 5.74
N ASP A 142 23.11 6.71 4.97
CA ASP A 142 21.75 7.07 5.40
C ASP A 142 20.77 5.89 5.34
N GLN A 143 21.20 4.74 4.81
CA GLN A 143 20.45 3.47 4.79
C GLN A 143 20.91 2.54 5.92
N GLN A 144 21.90 2.96 6.72
CA GLN A 144 22.49 2.22 7.82
C GLN A 144 22.12 2.83 9.19
N PRO A 145 22.16 2.04 10.28
CA PRO A 145 22.37 0.59 10.30
C PRO A 145 21.09 -0.18 9.95
N GLU A 146 21.24 -1.47 9.65
CA GLU A 146 20.10 -2.40 9.66
C GLU A 146 19.48 -2.52 11.05
N ARG A 147 18.15 -2.52 11.11
CA ARG A 147 17.39 -2.56 12.36
C ARG A 147 16.13 -3.40 12.24
N GLU A 148 15.84 -4.13 13.31
CA GLU A 148 14.56 -4.80 13.48
C GLU A 148 13.48 -3.79 13.87
N ILE A 149 12.52 -3.60 12.97
CA ILE A 149 11.38 -2.69 13.14
C ILE A 149 10.09 -3.49 13.22
N GLU A 150 9.24 -3.14 14.18
CA GLU A 150 7.88 -3.63 14.33
C GLU A 150 6.89 -2.55 13.88
N LEU A 151 5.98 -2.90 12.97
CA LEU A 151 4.90 -2.03 12.52
C LEU A 151 3.56 -2.65 12.90
N ASP A 152 2.65 -1.84 13.43
CA ASP A 152 1.23 -2.16 13.55
C ASP A 152 0.66 -2.49 12.14
N PRO A 153 -0.42 -3.28 12.03
CA PRO A 153 -0.92 -3.64 10.71
C PRO A 153 -1.56 -2.42 10.03
N PHE A 154 -1.38 -2.30 8.72
CA PHE A 154 -1.87 -1.18 7.93
C PHE A 154 -2.25 -1.66 6.53
N PHE A 155 -3.08 -0.88 5.85
CA PHE A 155 -3.34 -1.04 4.42
C PHE A 155 -2.44 -0.11 3.61
N ILE A 156 -2.02 -0.53 2.43
CA ILE A 156 -1.30 0.30 1.47
C ILE A 156 -1.86 0.08 0.07
N ASP A 157 -1.90 1.13 -0.74
CA ASP A 157 -2.37 1.03 -2.12
C ASP A 157 -1.52 0.03 -2.92
N LYS A 158 -2.22 -0.82 -3.66
CA LYS A 158 -1.61 -1.84 -4.53
C LYS A 158 -0.83 -1.21 -5.69
N TYR A 159 -1.24 -0.02 -6.10
CA TYR A 159 -0.74 0.74 -7.24
C TYR A 159 -0.39 2.17 -6.80
N GLU A 160 0.49 2.85 -7.54
CA GLU A 160 0.64 4.30 -7.43
C GLU A 160 -0.68 5.00 -7.78
N VAL A 161 -0.91 6.20 -7.22
CA VAL A 161 -2.08 7.02 -7.57
C VAL A 161 -1.99 7.42 -9.04
N THR A 162 -3.07 7.20 -9.78
CA THR A 162 -3.13 7.46 -11.22
C THR A 162 -3.49 8.92 -11.54
N ASN A 163 -3.18 9.35 -12.76
CA ASN A 163 -3.62 10.65 -13.27
C ASN A 163 -5.16 10.80 -13.23
N LEU A 164 -5.91 9.72 -13.50
CA LEU A 164 -7.37 9.76 -13.44
C LEU A 164 -7.88 10.02 -12.03
N GLU A 165 -7.32 9.35 -11.03
CA GLU A 165 -7.69 9.54 -9.64
C GLU A 165 -7.35 10.95 -9.16
N PHE A 166 -6.14 11.43 -9.46
CA PHE A 166 -5.73 12.77 -9.07
C PHE A 166 -6.54 13.87 -9.78
N ALA A 167 -6.90 13.68 -11.07
CA ALA A 167 -7.77 14.61 -11.78
C ALA A 167 -9.18 14.66 -11.17
N ARG A 168 -9.72 13.54 -10.66
CA ARG A 168 -11.00 13.54 -9.91
C ARG A 168 -10.89 14.37 -8.64
N PHE A 169 -9.83 14.16 -7.86
CA PHE A 169 -9.54 14.98 -6.69
C PHE A 169 -9.52 16.48 -6.99
N LEU A 170 -8.75 16.90 -8.00
CA LEU A 170 -8.66 18.32 -8.39
C LEU A 170 -10.01 18.91 -8.81
N ASN A 171 -10.84 18.12 -9.52
CA ASN A 171 -12.19 18.55 -9.91
C ASN A 171 -13.11 18.71 -8.71
N ASP A 172 -13.01 17.83 -7.72
CA ASP A 172 -13.84 17.87 -6.52
C ASP A 172 -13.47 19.05 -5.60
N ILE A 173 -12.17 19.32 -5.44
CA ILE A 173 -11.71 20.45 -4.61
C ILE A 173 -11.71 21.80 -5.36
N GLY A 174 -11.71 21.78 -6.69
CA GLY A 174 -11.80 22.96 -7.55
C GLY A 174 -10.59 23.91 -7.48
N ARG A 175 -9.42 23.45 -7.03
CA ARG A 175 -8.20 24.26 -6.82
C ARG A 175 -6.92 23.44 -6.97
N ILE A 176 -5.79 24.11 -7.14
CA ILE A 176 -4.45 23.49 -7.25
C ILE A 176 -3.49 23.89 -6.12
N THR A 177 -3.99 24.52 -5.06
CA THR A 177 -3.21 24.85 -3.86
C THR A 177 -3.91 24.32 -2.61
N ASP A 178 -3.15 24.01 -1.57
CA ASP A 178 -3.68 23.68 -0.23
C ASP A 178 -4.15 24.95 0.53
N GLN A 179 -4.45 24.81 1.82
CA GLN A 179 -4.95 25.95 2.63
C GLN A 179 -3.87 26.99 2.96
N ASP A 180 -2.59 26.63 2.83
CA ASP A 180 -1.43 27.44 3.14
C ASP A 180 -0.75 27.97 1.85
N ASP A 181 -1.48 27.96 0.72
CA ASP A 181 -1.02 28.34 -0.61
C ASP A 181 0.14 27.49 -1.17
N ASN A 182 0.40 26.29 -0.64
CA ASN A 182 1.33 25.37 -1.27
C ASN A 182 0.72 24.78 -2.53
N LEU A 183 1.49 24.75 -3.62
CA LEU A 183 1.09 24.12 -4.87
C LEU A 183 0.88 22.61 -4.66
N LEU A 184 -0.21 22.06 -5.19
CA LEU A 184 -0.50 20.61 -5.16
C LEU A 184 0.15 19.89 -6.34
N ILE A 185 0.08 20.47 -7.53
CA ILE A 185 0.59 19.90 -8.78
C ILE A 185 1.03 21.02 -9.72
N ASP A 186 2.17 20.84 -10.40
CA ASP A 186 2.63 21.79 -11.41
C ASP A 186 1.99 21.51 -12.77
N LEU A 187 0.84 22.14 -13.02
CA LEU A 187 0.14 22.04 -14.31
C LEU A 187 0.82 22.84 -15.44
N ALA A 188 1.87 23.61 -15.14
CA ALA A 188 2.61 24.36 -16.16
C ALA A 188 3.78 23.55 -16.75
N ASP A 189 4.22 22.49 -16.06
CA ASP A 189 5.24 21.60 -16.59
C ASP A 189 4.71 20.83 -17.82
N LYS A 190 5.61 20.45 -18.73
CA LYS A 190 5.29 19.71 -19.95
C LYS A 190 5.09 18.20 -19.71
N ASP A 191 5.61 17.67 -18.60
CA ASP A 191 5.59 16.24 -18.30
C ASP A 191 4.31 15.84 -17.53
N VAL A 192 3.54 16.84 -17.03
CA VAL A 192 2.22 16.62 -16.42
C VAL A 192 1.21 16.12 -17.44
N GLN A 193 0.38 15.16 -17.03
CA GLN A 193 -0.61 14.53 -17.91
C GLN A 193 -2.04 14.97 -17.61
N ILE A 194 -2.20 16.06 -16.84
CA ILE A 194 -3.49 16.65 -16.47
C ILE A 194 -3.55 18.07 -17.00
N VAL A 195 -4.61 18.40 -17.74
CA VAL A 195 -4.82 19.71 -18.36
C VAL A 195 -6.16 20.32 -17.94
N TRP A 196 -6.20 21.65 -17.80
CA TRP A 196 -7.44 22.38 -17.60
C TRP A 196 -8.13 22.67 -18.94
N PHE A 197 -9.26 22.01 -19.21
CA PHE A 197 -10.01 22.22 -20.45
C PHE A 197 -11.52 22.09 -20.24
N GLY A 198 -12.27 23.06 -20.74
CA GLY A 198 -13.74 23.02 -20.67
C GLY A 198 -14.29 23.13 -19.23
N GLY A 199 -13.57 23.81 -18.34
CA GLY A 199 -13.99 24.05 -16.95
C GLY A 199 -13.74 22.87 -16.00
N MET A 200 -12.85 21.95 -16.35
CA MET A 200 -12.49 20.79 -15.54
C MET A 200 -11.05 20.34 -15.84
N TYR A 201 -10.43 19.67 -14.87
CA TYR A 201 -9.17 18.95 -15.04
C TYR A 201 -9.41 17.63 -15.79
N ARG A 202 -8.68 17.40 -16.87
CA ARG A 202 -8.78 16.20 -17.72
C ARG A 202 -7.42 15.58 -17.90
N VAL A 203 -7.38 14.26 -17.98
CA VAL A 203 -6.15 13.52 -18.27
C VAL A 203 -5.92 13.49 -19.78
N ALA A 204 -4.67 13.58 -20.21
CA ALA A 204 -4.25 13.39 -21.59
C ALA A 204 -4.61 11.97 -22.09
N ASP A 205 -4.95 11.86 -23.38
CA ASP A 205 -5.31 10.57 -23.99
C ASP A 205 -4.18 9.55 -23.81
N GLY A 206 -4.52 8.35 -23.31
CA GLY A 206 -3.57 7.27 -23.04
C GLY A 206 -2.99 7.25 -21.62
N TYR A 207 -3.08 8.33 -20.85
CA TYR A 207 -2.41 8.45 -19.55
C TYR A 207 -3.30 8.22 -18.32
N LEU A 208 -4.57 7.80 -18.53
CA LEU A 208 -5.55 7.58 -17.46
C LEU A 208 -5.03 6.65 -16.35
N ASN A 209 -4.31 5.59 -16.73
CA ASN A 209 -3.81 4.56 -15.81
C ASN A 209 -2.30 4.66 -15.54
N HIS A 210 -1.67 5.77 -15.94
CA HIS A 210 -0.28 6.07 -15.58
C HIS A 210 -0.26 6.76 -14.22
N PRO A 211 0.83 6.60 -13.44
CA PRO A 211 0.99 7.31 -12.18
C PRO A 211 0.93 8.83 -12.41
N VAL A 212 0.34 9.55 -11.46
CA VAL A 212 0.44 11.00 -11.43
C VAL A 212 1.87 11.40 -11.08
N VAL A 213 2.39 12.36 -11.83
CA VAL A 213 3.71 12.99 -11.62
C VAL A 213 3.55 14.51 -11.61
N GLU A 214 4.65 15.23 -11.37
CA GLU A 214 4.62 16.68 -11.15
C GLU A 214 3.74 17.10 -9.95
N VAL A 215 3.52 16.17 -9.03
CA VAL A 215 2.81 16.37 -7.77
C VAL A 215 3.82 16.70 -6.66
N THR A 216 3.52 17.73 -5.89
CA THR A 216 4.32 18.08 -4.70
C THR A 216 4.00 17.15 -3.54
N TRP A 217 4.78 17.18 -2.46
CA TRP A 217 4.43 16.44 -1.25
C TRP A 217 3.09 16.90 -0.67
N PHE A 218 2.81 18.21 -0.74
CA PHE A 218 1.53 18.77 -0.29
C PHE A 218 0.36 18.28 -1.14
N GLY A 219 0.54 18.16 -2.46
CA GLY A 219 -0.42 17.53 -3.37
C GLY A 219 -0.72 16.09 -3.01
N ALA A 220 0.33 15.31 -2.79
CA ALA A 220 0.24 13.91 -2.39
C ALA A 220 -0.50 13.75 -1.05
N ASN A 221 -0.14 14.55 -0.04
CA ASN A 221 -0.79 14.51 1.27
C ASN A 221 -2.26 14.97 1.21
N ALA A 222 -2.55 16.05 0.48
CA ALA A 222 -3.93 16.55 0.35
C ALA A 222 -4.84 15.56 -0.39
N TYR A 223 -4.33 14.86 -1.41
CA TYR A 223 -5.07 13.76 -2.05
C TYR A 223 -5.32 12.62 -1.07
N ALA A 224 -4.30 12.23 -0.30
CA ALA A 224 -4.41 11.14 0.66
C ALA A 224 -5.49 11.46 1.71
N GLU A 225 -5.50 12.67 2.27
CA GLU A 225 -6.54 13.13 3.20
C GLU A 225 -7.92 13.17 2.56
N TRP A 226 -8.06 13.71 1.34
CA TRP A 226 -9.32 13.76 0.61
C TRP A 226 -9.91 12.37 0.34
N SER A 227 -9.05 11.38 0.06
CA SER A 227 -9.46 9.99 -0.16
C SER A 227 -9.69 9.19 1.12
N GLY A 228 -9.60 9.82 2.31
CA GLY A 228 -9.77 9.16 3.61
C GLY A 228 -8.58 8.29 4.01
N LYS A 229 -7.41 8.53 3.42
CA LYS A 229 -6.16 7.80 3.61
C LYS A 229 -5.09 8.73 4.19
N ARG A 230 -3.82 8.32 4.14
CA ARG A 230 -2.62 9.11 4.45
C ARG A 230 -1.46 8.67 3.55
N LEU A 231 -0.35 9.39 3.57
CA LEU A 231 0.90 8.83 3.02
C LEU A 231 1.42 7.69 3.92
N PRO A 232 2.08 6.66 3.35
CA PRO A 232 2.81 5.68 4.15
C PRO A 232 3.96 6.36 4.89
N THR A 233 4.35 5.82 6.04
CA THR A 233 5.66 6.16 6.61
C THR A 233 6.75 5.50 5.77
N GLU A 234 7.98 5.98 5.89
CA GLU A 234 9.14 5.38 5.23
C GLU A 234 9.31 3.91 5.61
N ALA A 235 9.11 3.57 6.89
CA ALA A 235 9.22 2.20 7.37
C ALA A 235 8.09 1.32 6.82
N GLU A 236 6.86 1.84 6.75
CA GLU A 236 5.72 1.14 6.14
C GLU A 236 5.98 0.85 4.66
N TRP A 237 6.48 1.84 3.93
CA TRP A 237 6.83 1.70 2.52
C TRP A 237 7.92 0.63 2.33
N GLU A 238 9.00 0.68 3.10
CA GLU A 238 10.09 -0.31 2.97
C GLU A 238 9.61 -1.72 3.31
N LYS A 239 8.80 -1.89 4.37
CA LYS A 239 8.20 -3.19 4.68
C LYS A 239 7.34 -3.70 3.53
N ALA A 240 6.48 -2.85 2.98
CA ALA A 240 5.59 -3.18 1.86
C ALA A 240 6.36 -3.59 0.60
N ALA A 241 7.52 -2.99 0.35
CA ALA A 241 8.41 -3.36 -0.75
C ALA A 241 9.18 -4.66 -0.46
N ARG A 242 9.79 -4.75 0.72
CA ARG A 242 10.84 -5.73 1.04
C ARG A 242 10.33 -7.02 1.64
N GLY A 243 9.19 -7.02 2.33
CA GLY A 243 8.80 -8.16 3.14
C GLY A 243 9.64 -8.26 4.41
N TYR A 244 10.25 -9.42 4.65
CA TYR A 244 10.84 -9.79 5.94
C TYR A 244 12.08 -10.67 5.83
N ASP A 245 12.53 -10.97 4.61
CA ASP A 245 13.68 -11.82 4.32
C ASP A 245 14.88 -11.01 3.82
N SER A 246 14.85 -9.69 4.06
CA SER A 246 15.92 -8.73 3.76
C SER A 246 16.34 -8.66 2.29
N ARG A 247 15.48 -9.10 1.36
CA ARG A 247 15.72 -9.03 -0.09
C ARG A 247 16.15 -7.66 -0.60
N THR A 248 16.93 -7.64 -1.67
CA THR A 248 17.41 -6.41 -2.31
C THR A 248 16.30 -5.67 -3.07
N TYR A 249 15.50 -6.38 -3.86
CA TYR A 249 14.40 -5.83 -4.67
C TYR A 249 13.06 -6.47 -4.29
N PRO A 250 11.90 -5.88 -4.63
CA PRO A 250 10.60 -6.38 -4.18
C PRO A 250 10.35 -7.87 -4.50
N TRP A 251 10.83 -8.34 -5.65
CA TRP A 251 10.70 -9.73 -6.11
C TRP A 251 11.82 -10.66 -5.62
N GLY A 252 12.84 -10.15 -4.92
CA GLY A 252 14.00 -10.93 -4.46
C GLY A 252 15.32 -10.30 -4.89
N GLU A 253 16.17 -11.12 -5.52
CA GLU A 253 17.52 -10.74 -5.95
C GLU A 253 17.62 -10.59 -7.47
N GLY A 254 18.56 -9.73 -7.89
CA GLY A 254 18.74 -9.39 -9.31
C GLY A 254 17.60 -8.52 -9.86
N ILE A 255 17.86 -7.86 -10.97
CA ILE A 255 16.88 -6.98 -11.63
C ILE A 255 17.02 -7.07 -13.14
N ASP A 256 15.88 -7.12 -13.82
CA ASP A 256 15.78 -6.92 -15.26
C ASP A 256 14.56 -6.06 -15.62
N TRP A 257 14.45 -5.72 -16.91
CA TRP A 257 13.37 -4.87 -17.44
C TRP A 257 12.00 -5.56 -17.55
N LEU A 258 11.87 -6.84 -17.20
CA LEU A 258 10.56 -7.50 -17.08
C LEU A 258 9.95 -7.28 -15.70
N GLN A 259 10.77 -6.90 -14.71
CA GLN A 259 10.36 -6.69 -13.33
C GLN A 259 10.14 -5.21 -13.00
N ALA A 260 10.88 -4.29 -13.62
CA ALA A 260 10.75 -2.87 -13.33
C ALA A 260 11.06 -1.96 -14.52
N ASN A 261 10.52 -0.75 -14.46
CA ASN A 261 10.88 0.35 -15.36
C ASN A 261 11.99 1.21 -14.73
N TYR A 262 13.17 1.24 -15.35
CA TYR A 262 14.35 1.98 -14.87
C TYR A 262 15.36 2.24 -15.99
N ASN A 263 16.42 2.99 -15.71
CA ASN A 263 17.51 3.31 -16.65
C ASN A 263 17.04 3.95 -17.97
N LYS A 264 15.89 4.63 -17.94
CA LYS A 264 15.24 5.26 -19.11
C LYS A 264 14.94 4.25 -20.22
N HIS A 265 14.74 2.97 -19.87
CA HIS A 265 14.52 1.93 -20.86
C HIS A 265 13.27 2.18 -21.71
N ARG A 266 12.17 2.58 -21.06
CA ARG A 266 10.93 2.98 -21.72
C ARG A 266 10.92 4.45 -22.12
N GLY A 267 11.62 5.29 -21.35
CA GLY A 267 11.72 6.73 -21.57
C GLY A 267 10.62 7.56 -20.91
N GLU A 268 9.66 6.91 -20.27
CA GLU A 268 8.57 7.51 -19.48
C GLU A 268 8.08 6.51 -18.43
N ALA A 269 7.17 6.96 -17.54
CA ALA A 269 6.44 6.09 -16.63
C ALA A 269 5.41 5.26 -17.42
N GLU A 270 5.22 4.01 -17.03
CA GLU A 270 4.29 3.05 -17.63
C GLU A 270 3.00 2.94 -16.80
N PRO A 271 1.94 2.28 -17.31
CA PRO A 271 0.74 2.02 -16.53
C PRO A 271 1.05 1.33 -15.20
N VAL A 272 0.31 1.70 -14.15
CA VAL A 272 0.58 1.24 -12.77
C VAL A 272 0.51 -0.28 -12.59
N ASN A 273 -0.05 -1.02 -13.55
CA ASN A 273 -0.16 -2.48 -13.53
C ASN A 273 0.76 -3.22 -14.52
N GLU A 274 1.71 -2.53 -15.16
CA GLU A 274 2.51 -3.07 -16.27
C GLU A 274 3.49 -4.20 -15.87
N TYR A 275 3.97 -4.21 -14.62
CA TYR A 275 5.04 -5.11 -14.17
C TYR A 275 4.57 -6.17 -13.15
N PRO A 276 3.75 -7.18 -13.55
CA PRO A 276 3.26 -8.21 -12.63
C PRO A 276 4.37 -9.12 -12.07
N ALA A 277 5.48 -9.30 -12.80
CA ALA A 277 6.64 -10.06 -12.34
C ALA A 277 7.48 -9.30 -11.29
N GLY A 278 7.29 -7.98 -11.18
CA GLY A 278 7.97 -7.10 -10.24
C GLY A 278 7.22 -6.84 -8.94
N GLN A 279 6.18 -7.62 -8.66
CA GLN A 279 5.39 -7.45 -7.45
C GLN A 279 6.22 -7.71 -6.19
N SER A 280 5.93 -6.95 -5.13
CA SER A 280 6.43 -7.23 -3.79
C SER A 280 5.87 -8.54 -3.22
N PRO A 281 6.36 -9.04 -2.08
CA PRO A 281 5.79 -10.22 -1.40
C PRO A 281 4.30 -10.08 -1.10
N TYR A 282 3.83 -8.85 -0.96
CA TYR A 282 2.44 -8.50 -0.68
C TYR A 282 1.62 -8.21 -1.94
N ARG A 283 2.16 -8.52 -3.13
CA ARG A 283 1.53 -8.33 -4.45
C ARG A 283 1.29 -6.86 -4.83
N ILE A 284 2.16 -5.98 -4.33
CA ILE A 284 2.13 -4.55 -4.63
C ILE A 284 2.99 -4.31 -5.88
N TYR A 285 2.46 -3.54 -6.83
CA TYR A 285 3.15 -3.23 -8.07
C TYR A 285 4.10 -2.05 -7.91
N ASN A 286 5.15 -2.06 -8.74
CA ASN A 286 6.06 -0.94 -8.96
C ASN A 286 6.66 -0.34 -7.67
N MET A 287 6.85 -1.16 -6.63
CA MET A 287 7.62 -0.72 -5.45
C MET A 287 9.10 -0.46 -5.79
N ALA A 288 9.55 -0.79 -6.99
CA ALA A 288 10.87 -0.44 -7.51
C ALA A 288 10.73 0.07 -8.95
N GLY A 289 11.16 1.30 -9.20
CA GLY A 289 11.09 1.94 -10.51
C GLY A 289 9.71 2.53 -10.81
N ASN A 290 9.44 2.73 -12.10
CA ASN A 290 8.28 3.49 -12.58
C ASN A 290 8.29 4.94 -12.10
N VAL A 291 7.77 5.26 -10.92
CA VAL A 291 7.93 6.58 -10.30
C VAL A 291 8.44 6.41 -8.87
N ALA A 292 9.32 7.31 -8.45
CA ALA A 292 9.69 7.36 -7.05
C ALA A 292 8.53 7.95 -6.24
N GLU A 293 8.42 7.60 -4.96
CA GLU A 293 7.18 7.84 -4.22
C GLU A 293 7.41 8.69 -2.97
N TRP A 294 6.62 9.76 -2.83
CA TRP A 294 6.54 10.53 -1.59
C TRP A 294 6.05 9.66 -0.43
N VAL A 295 6.70 9.81 0.73
CA VAL A 295 6.25 9.23 2.02
C VAL A 295 6.06 10.35 3.06
N ALA A 296 5.47 10.04 4.20
CA ALA A 296 5.15 11.03 5.23
C ALA A 296 6.40 11.68 5.86
N ASP A 297 7.49 10.92 5.94
CA ASP A 297 8.67 11.24 6.74
C ASP A 297 9.47 12.44 6.22
N ILE A 298 9.97 13.21 7.19
CA ILE A 298 11.07 14.15 7.00
C ILE A 298 12.36 13.37 6.81
N TYR A 299 13.13 13.77 5.81
CA TYR A 299 14.44 13.20 5.60
C TYR A 299 15.41 13.65 6.70
N ASP A 300 15.96 12.66 7.40
CA ASP A 300 17.14 12.80 8.25
C ASP A 300 18.09 11.63 7.96
N ALA A 301 19.33 11.96 7.64
CA ALA A 301 20.40 10.99 7.36
C ALA A 301 20.71 10.12 8.58
N ASN A 302 20.44 10.61 9.80
CA ASN A 302 20.67 9.87 11.04
C ASN A 302 19.42 9.17 11.57
N PHE A 303 18.28 9.23 10.86
CA PHE A 303 17.02 8.69 11.35
C PHE A 303 17.14 7.21 11.70
N TYR A 304 17.77 6.41 10.84
CA TYR A 304 17.92 4.97 11.04
C TYR A 304 18.71 4.68 12.33
N SER A 305 19.70 5.48 12.69
CA SER A 305 20.45 5.29 13.94
C SER A 305 19.69 5.66 15.22
N SER A 306 18.65 6.49 15.13
CA SER A 306 17.99 7.12 16.28
C SER A 306 16.50 6.77 16.45
N ALA A 307 15.85 6.24 15.40
CA ALA A 307 14.43 5.93 15.38
C ALA A 307 14.00 4.91 16.46
N THR A 308 12.73 4.90 16.83
CA THR A 308 12.16 3.86 17.71
C THR A 308 12.06 2.52 16.97
N ALA A 309 12.03 1.40 17.71
CA ALA A 309 11.86 0.09 17.10
C ALA A 309 10.41 -0.23 16.72
N LYS A 310 9.42 0.45 17.30
CA LYS A 310 7.99 0.26 17.01
C LYS A 310 7.45 1.52 16.32
N ASN A 311 6.78 1.33 15.18
CA ASN A 311 6.19 2.39 14.34
C ASN A 311 7.09 3.63 14.17
N PRO A 312 8.35 3.49 13.74
CA PRO A 312 9.20 4.66 13.51
C PRO A 312 8.60 5.55 12.44
N VAL A 313 8.54 6.84 12.74
CA VAL A 313 8.17 7.91 11.80
C VAL A 313 8.91 9.18 12.19
N ASN A 314 9.50 9.86 11.21
CA ASN A 314 10.06 11.20 11.39
C ASN A 314 9.05 12.25 10.93
N ALA A 315 8.11 12.60 11.81
CA ALA A 315 7.14 13.65 11.56
C ALA A 315 7.50 14.91 12.36
N SER A 316 7.54 16.07 11.71
CA SER A 316 7.50 17.37 12.41
C SER A 316 6.06 17.84 12.47
N THR A 317 5.67 18.42 13.61
CA THR A 317 4.44 19.20 13.76
C THR A 317 4.53 20.58 13.11
N GLU A 318 5.74 21.01 12.73
CA GLU A 318 6.00 22.28 12.07
C GLU A 318 6.10 22.04 10.56
N SER A 319 5.15 22.63 9.82
CA SER A 319 5.12 22.62 8.36
C SER A 319 6.24 23.52 7.83
N GLU A 320 7.44 22.97 7.72
CA GLU A 320 8.54 23.66 7.06
C GLU A 320 8.59 23.24 5.59
N SER A 321 8.14 24.14 4.71
CA SER A 321 8.20 23.98 3.26
C SER A 321 9.62 23.78 2.70
N SER A 322 10.66 24.09 3.49
CA SER A 322 12.06 23.89 3.16
C SER A 322 12.67 22.58 3.66
N ILE A 323 12.00 21.86 4.57
CA ILE A 323 12.52 20.60 5.09
C ILE A 323 12.20 19.47 4.11
N LYS A 324 13.26 18.87 3.60
CA LYS A 324 13.22 17.77 2.65
C LYS A 324 12.42 16.58 3.19
N ARG A 325 11.55 16.02 2.37
CA ARG A 325 10.79 14.79 2.64
C ARG A 325 11.48 13.61 1.99
N VAL A 326 11.28 12.44 2.57
CA VAL A 326 11.80 11.19 2.01
C VAL A 326 11.03 10.84 0.72
N VAL A 327 11.77 10.30 -0.25
CA VAL A 327 11.24 9.71 -1.48
C VAL A 327 11.83 8.30 -1.63
N ARG A 328 11.01 7.32 -2.00
CA ARG A 328 11.39 5.89 -2.06
C ARG A 328 11.22 5.27 -3.45
N GLY A 329 11.82 4.10 -3.67
CA GLY A 329 11.57 3.21 -4.83
C GLY A 329 12.33 3.49 -6.12
N GLY A 330 12.83 4.71 -6.30
CA GLY A 330 13.43 5.12 -7.57
C GLY A 330 12.40 5.16 -8.71
N SER A 331 12.83 5.60 -9.89
CA SER A 331 11.92 5.85 -11.01
C SER A 331 12.38 5.19 -12.31
N TRP A 332 11.58 5.32 -13.36
CA TRP A 332 11.95 4.99 -14.74
C TRP A 332 13.26 5.65 -15.18
N TYR A 333 13.62 6.80 -14.58
CA TYR A 333 14.85 7.54 -14.88
C TYR A 333 16.07 7.09 -14.06
N SER A 334 15.83 6.45 -12.92
CA SER A 334 16.84 6.07 -11.94
C SER A 334 17.69 4.87 -12.37
N HIS A 335 18.87 4.76 -11.79
CA HIS A 335 19.73 3.59 -11.93
C HIS A 335 19.32 2.46 -10.99
N GLN A 336 19.72 1.23 -11.31
CA GLN A 336 19.33 0.03 -10.56
C GLN A 336 19.58 0.12 -9.04
N ASN A 337 20.65 0.81 -8.61
CA ASN A 337 21.02 0.88 -7.19
C ASN A 337 20.03 1.73 -6.37
N GLU A 338 19.32 2.64 -7.02
CA GLU A 338 18.28 3.51 -6.43
C GLU A 338 16.93 2.78 -6.33
N LEU A 339 16.79 1.61 -6.98
CA LEU A 339 15.58 0.79 -6.98
C LEU A 339 15.55 -0.25 -5.84
N ARG A 340 16.63 -0.37 -5.06
CA ARG A 340 16.68 -1.32 -3.94
C ARG A 340 15.62 -0.96 -2.91
N CYS A 341 15.06 -1.96 -2.23
CA CYS A 341 14.01 -1.76 -1.24
C CYS A 341 14.43 -0.79 -0.15
N ALA A 342 15.70 -0.83 0.27
CA ALA A 342 16.28 0.02 1.31
C ALA A 342 16.79 1.39 0.80
N ALA A 343 16.80 1.63 -0.52
CA ALA A 343 17.31 2.87 -1.07
C ALA A 343 16.43 4.06 -0.68
N ARG A 344 17.10 5.18 -0.35
CA ARG A 344 16.49 6.42 0.13
C ARG A 344 16.87 7.56 -0.77
N SER A 345 15.92 8.45 -1.03
CA SER A 345 16.19 9.75 -1.60
C SER A 345 15.38 10.81 -0.86
N GLN A 346 15.53 12.06 -1.27
CA GLN A 346 14.81 13.17 -0.68
C GLN A 346 14.56 14.28 -1.70
N LEU A 347 13.52 15.06 -1.44
CA LEU A 347 13.21 16.25 -2.22
C LEU A 347 12.53 17.30 -1.32
N ILE A 348 12.66 18.58 -1.67
CA ILE A 348 11.98 19.67 -0.98
C ILE A 348 10.46 19.54 -1.26
N PRO A 349 9.59 19.62 -0.24
CA PRO A 349 8.17 19.26 -0.37
C PRO A 349 7.37 20.15 -1.30
N THR A 350 7.84 21.37 -1.60
CA THR A 350 7.23 22.28 -2.59
C THR A 350 7.69 22.03 -4.02
N GLU A 351 8.72 21.22 -4.23
CA GLU A 351 9.18 20.86 -5.57
C GLU A 351 8.35 19.70 -6.12
N SER A 352 8.23 19.67 -7.44
CA SER A 352 7.65 18.57 -8.20
C SER A 352 8.68 18.04 -9.20
N GLN A 353 8.55 16.77 -9.60
CA GLN A 353 9.39 16.18 -10.65
C GLN A 353 8.61 15.17 -11.49
N PHE A 354 8.94 15.08 -12.78
CA PHE A 354 8.38 14.16 -13.77
C PHE A 354 8.56 12.66 -13.44
N SER A 355 9.39 12.36 -12.45
CA SER A 355 9.75 11.01 -12.02
C SER A 355 9.27 10.68 -10.61
N ILE A 356 8.53 11.59 -9.95
CA ILE A 356 8.04 11.42 -8.58
C ILE A 356 6.51 11.50 -8.57
N GLY A 357 5.91 10.44 -8.03
CA GLY A 357 4.50 10.33 -7.71
C GLY A 357 4.33 9.92 -6.24
N PHE A 358 3.29 9.13 -5.95
CA PHE A 358 3.04 8.61 -4.61
C PHE A 358 1.99 7.49 -4.62
N ARG A 359 1.86 6.84 -3.47
CA ARG A 359 0.74 5.95 -3.15
C ARG A 359 0.25 6.24 -1.73
N CYS A 360 -0.95 5.79 -1.37
CA CYS A 360 -1.49 6.03 -0.04
C CYS A 360 -1.43 4.77 0.84
N ALA A 361 -1.56 4.99 2.15
CA ALA A 361 -1.72 4.01 3.19
C ALA A 361 -2.89 4.36 4.10
N MET A 362 -3.37 3.39 4.88
CA MET A 362 -4.46 3.57 5.82
C MET A 362 -4.22 2.73 7.07
N SER A 363 -4.35 3.34 8.24
CA SER A 363 -4.22 2.64 9.51
C SER A 363 -5.42 1.71 9.76
N ILE A 364 -5.19 0.56 10.38
CA ILE A 364 -6.29 -0.32 10.81
C ILE A 364 -6.78 0.16 12.17
N THR A 365 -8.07 0.45 12.27
CA THR A 365 -8.71 0.70 13.56
C THR A 365 -9.15 -0.63 14.14
N ILE A 366 -8.31 -1.23 14.98
CA ILE A 366 -8.70 -2.41 15.76
C ILE A 366 -9.43 -1.88 17.00
N ASN A 367 -10.76 -1.93 16.99
CA ASN A 367 -11.59 -1.60 18.17
C ASN A 367 -11.75 -2.80 19.09
#